data_AF-A0A7W1ELD8-F1
#
_entry.id   AF-A0A7W1ELD8-F1
#
_cell.length_a   1.000
_cell.length_b   1.000
_cell.length_c   1.000
_cell.angle_alpha   90.00
_cell.angle_beta   90.00
_cell.angle_gamma   90.00
#
_symmetry.space_group_name_H-M   'P 1'
#
loop_
_entity.id
_entity.type
_entity.pdbx_description
1 polymer ?
#
loop_
_entity_poly.entity_id
_entity_poly.type
_entity_poly.pdbx_seq_one_letter_code
_entity_poly.pdbx_strand_id
1 'polypeptide(L)'
;MGQIHQKGSLSAKHEAKRGRGASPMASLPQRGPNEREALAEQIAAVVKRKALTPAAASRVAGETPQRFLLLLGGKLYGFTTQQLTRVLDRLEKK
;
A
#
# COMPACT_ATOMS: atom_id res chain seq x y z
N MET A 1 -2.31 -61.83 -34.54
CA MET A 1 -2.45 -62.70 -33.35
C MET A 1 -1.60 -62.13 -32.22
N GLY A 2 -2.16 -62.01 -31.01
CA GLY A 2 -1.51 -61.73 -29.70
C GLY A 2 -0.95 -60.31 -29.50
N GLN A 3 -1.39 -59.45 -28.57
CA GLN A 3 -1.45 -59.56 -27.08
C GLN A 3 -0.10 -60.05 -26.51
N ILE A 4 0.55 -59.50 -25.47
CA ILE A 4 0.22 -58.56 -24.38
C ILE A 4 1.49 -58.35 -23.52
N HIS A 5 1.59 -57.17 -22.89
CA HIS A 5 2.18 -56.84 -21.57
C HIS A 5 3.55 -57.37 -21.12
N GLN A 6 4.40 -56.45 -20.64
CA GLN A 6 4.83 -56.51 -19.24
C GLN A 6 5.17 -55.12 -18.66
N LYS A 7 4.71 -54.93 -17.41
CA LYS A 7 4.82 -53.75 -16.56
C LYS A 7 6.13 -53.78 -15.75
N GLY A 8 6.50 -52.61 -15.21
CA GLY A 8 7.35 -52.47 -14.02
C GLY A 8 8.63 -51.70 -14.33
N SER A 9 9.12 -50.75 -13.54
CA SER A 9 8.68 -50.19 -12.27
C SER A 9 9.69 -49.11 -11.88
N LEU A 10 9.19 -47.93 -11.52
CA LEU A 10 9.68 -47.02 -10.47
C LEU A 10 11.19 -46.69 -10.33
N SER A 11 11.45 -45.37 -10.44
CA SER A 11 12.14 -44.54 -9.44
C SER A 11 13.67 -44.66 -9.33
N ALA A 12 14.39 -43.59 -9.70
CA ALA A 12 15.09 -42.74 -8.71
C ALA A 12 15.97 -41.64 -9.34
N LYS A 13 15.65 -40.40 -8.97
CA LYS A 13 16.55 -39.41 -8.34
C LYS A 13 17.84 -39.02 -9.08
N HIS A 14 17.90 -37.76 -9.52
CA HIS A 14 18.76 -36.70 -8.97
C HIS A 14 18.92 -35.58 -10.00
N GLU A 15 18.09 -34.54 -9.94
CA GLU A 15 18.43 -33.28 -10.58
C GLU A 15 18.91 -32.30 -9.50
N ALA A 16 20.24 -32.22 -9.41
CA ALA A 16 20.94 -31.32 -8.53
C ALA A 16 20.95 -29.90 -9.13
N LYS A 17 20.42 -28.97 -8.34
CA LYS A 17 20.67 -27.53 -8.31
C LYS A 17 21.87 -27.03 -9.12
N ARG A 18 21.65 -25.91 -9.83
CA ARG A 18 22.33 -24.58 -9.73
C ARG A 18 22.10 -23.86 -11.07
N GLY A 19 21.13 -22.96 -11.19
CA GLY A 19 21.11 -21.66 -10.54
C GLY A 19 21.83 -20.64 -11.43
N ARG A 20 21.07 -19.79 -12.16
CA ARG A 20 21.52 -18.50 -12.67
C ARG A 20 20.30 -17.65 -13.07
N GLY A 21 19.93 -16.70 -12.21
CA GLY A 21 19.48 -15.38 -12.68
C GLY A 21 17.99 -15.08 -12.80
N ALA A 22 17.09 -15.77 -12.09
CA ALA A 22 15.83 -15.11 -11.74
C ALA A 22 16.10 -14.37 -10.42
N SER A 23 16.48 -13.10 -10.48
CA SER A 23 16.38 -12.23 -9.31
C SER A 23 14.89 -12.22 -8.92
N PRO A 24 14.47 -12.83 -7.79
CA PRO A 24 13.19 -12.47 -7.24
C PRO A 24 13.43 -11.07 -6.70
N MET A 25 13.10 -10.04 -7.48
CA MET A 25 12.90 -8.72 -6.88
C MET A 25 11.89 -8.98 -5.78
N ALA A 26 12.40 -8.94 -4.54
CA ALA A 26 11.66 -9.20 -3.34
C ALA A 26 10.31 -8.52 -3.51
N SER A 27 9.24 -9.32 -3.55
CA SER A 27 7.94 -8.81 -3.20
C SER A 27 8.14 -8.28 -1.79
N LEU A 28 8.45 -6.98 -1.69
CA LEU A 28 8.46 -6.24 -0.44
C LEU A 28 7.20 -6.71 0.26
N PRO A 29 7.26 -7.14 1.53
CA PRO A 29 6.04 -7.43 2.25
C PRO A 29 5.21 -6.16 2.09
N GLN A 30 4.05 -6.27 1.42
CA GLN A 30 3.07 -5.21 1.40
C GLN A 30 2.63 -5.08 2.86
N ARG A 31 3.44 -4.33 3.63
CA ARG A 31 3.18 -3.95 5.00
C ARG A 31 1.83 -3.26 4.87
N GLY A 32 0.80 -3.85 5.48
CA GLY A 32 -0.51 -3.21 5.51
C GLY A 32 -0.34 -1.74 5.90
N PRO A 33 -1.21 -0.83 5.41
CA PRO A 33 -1.03 0.60 5.64
C PRO A 33 -0.78 0.80 7.13
N ASN A 34 0.38 1.37 7.47
CA ASN A 34 0.62 1.71 8.87
C ASN A 34 -0.50 2.69 9.27
N GLU A 35 -0.91 2.76 10.53
CA GLU A 35 -2.07 3.58 10.97
C GLU A 35 -2.04 5.03 10.41
N ARG A 36 -0.83 5.56 10.18
CA ARG A 36 -0.57 6.84 9.53
C ARG A 36 -0.96 6.90 8.04
N GLU A 37 -0.68 5.86 7.27
CA GLU A 37 -1.11 5.75 5.86
C GLU A 37 -2.63 5.60 5.79
N ALA A 38 -3.23 4.76 6.65
CA ALA A 38 -4.68 4.62 6.73
C ALA A 38 -5.37 5.96 7.07
N LEU A 39 -4.76 6.77 7.93
CA LEU A 39 -5.23 8.11 8.25
C LEU A 39 -5.11 9.09 7.06
N ALA A 40 -3.99 9.04 6.33
CA ALA A 40 -3.80 9.85 5.12
C ALA A 40 -4.84 9.50 4.04
N GLU A 41 -5.12 8.21 3.84
CA GLU A 41 -6.15 7.72 2.93
C GLU A 41 -7.54 8.19 3.33
N GLN A 42 -7.88 8.14 4.63
CA GLN A 42 -9.14 8.67 5.15
C GLN A 42 -9.28 10.17 4.85
N ILE A 43 -8.22 10.95 5.08
CA ILE A 43 -8.21 12.39 4.79
C ILE A 43 -8.39 12.64 3.29
N ALA A 44 -7.68 11.89 2.44
CA ALA A 44 -7.83 11.96 0.99
C ALA A 44 -9.26 11.61 0.53
N ALA A 45 -9.87 10.60 1.16
CA ALA A 45 -11.24 10.21 0.89
C ALA A 45 -12.24 11.32 1.25
N VAL A 46 -12.07 11.99 2.40
CA VAL A 46 -12.91 13.13 2.79
C VAL A 46 -12.78 14.27 1.78
N VAL A 47 -11.55 14.62 1.38
CA VAL A 47 -11.30 15.67 0.37
C VAL A 47 -12.00 15.34 -0.95
N LYS A 48 -11.90 14.08 -1.40
CA LYS A 48 -12.54 13.61 -2.64
C LYS A 48 -14.06 13.63 -2.54
N ARG A 49 -14.64 13.16 -1.43
CA ARG A 49 -16.09 13.16 -1.19
C ARG A 49 -16.67 14.57 -1.21
N LYS A 50 -15.90 15.56 -0.76
CA LYS A 50 -16.29 16.97 -0.75
C LYS A 50 -15.91 17.72 -2.03
N ALA A 51 -15.39 17.03 -3.05
CA ALA A 51 -14.92 17.60 -4.30
C ALA A 51 -13.96 18.80 -4.12
N LEU A 52 -13.15 18.77 -3.05
CA LEU A 52 -12.22 19.84 -2.75
C LEU A 52 -10.92 19.65 -3.53
N THR A 53 -10.40 20.72 -4.13
CA THR A 53 -9.03 20.73 -4.62
C THR A 53 -8.06 20.67 -3.43
N PRO A 54 -6.83 20.14 -3.59
CA PRO A 54 -5.84 20.12 -2.51
C PRO A 54 -5.57 21.51 -1.89
N ALA A 55 -5.62 22.57 -2.71
CA ALA A 55 -5.47 23.94 -2.24
C ALA A 55 -6.69 24.45 -1.44
N ALA A 56 -7.91 24.07 -1.83
CA ALA A 56 -9.10 24.40 -1.06
C ALA A 56 -9.14 23.62 0.27
N ALA A 57 -8.80 22.33 0.22
CA ALA A 57 -8.72 21.46 1.38
C ALA A 57 -7.65 21.93 2.38
N SER A 58 -6.49 22.39 1.92
CA SER A 58 -5.45 22.94 2.80
C SER A 58 -5.94 24.19 3.54
N ARG A 59 -6.69 25.08 2.85
CA ARG A 59 -7.30 26.27 3.47
C ARG A 59 -8.33 25.90 4.53
N VAL A 60 -9.18 24.90 4.26
CA VAL A 60 -10.18 24.41 5.22
C VAL A 60 -9.49 23.76 6.43
N ALA A 61 -8.49 22.92 6.19
CA ALA A 61 -7.67 22.29 7.22
C ALA A 61 -6.86 23.32 8.03
N GLY A 62 -6.62 24.51 7.47
CA GLY A 62 -5.77 25.55 8.05
C GLY A 62 -4.28 25.19 8.03
N GLU A 63 -3.86 24.44 7.02
CA GLU A 63 -2.47 24.08 6.74
C GLU A 63 -2.01 24.71 5.42
N THR A 64 -0.70 24.82 5.24
CA THR A 64 -0.16 25.27 3.95
C THR A 64 -0.36 24.19 2.88
N PRO A 65 -0.49 24.55 1.58
CA PRO A 65 -0.68 23.57 0.51
C PRO A 65 0.41 22.50 0.47
N GLN A 66 1.67 22.89 0.67
CA GLN A 66 2.79 21.95 0.70
C GLN A 66 2.68 20.95 1.86
N ARG A 67 2.35 21.43 3.07
CA ARG A 67 2.13 20.56 4.23
C ARG A 67 0.93 19.63 4.01
N PHE A 68 -0.15 20.14 3.45
CA PHE A 68 -1.33 19.33 3.16
C PHE A 68 -1.06 18.23 2.14
N LEU A 69 -0.25 18.48 1.11
CA LEU A 69 0.17 17.45 0.16
C LEU A 69 1.03 16.36 0.81
N LEU A 70 1.89 16.70 1.77
CA LEU A 70 2.60 15.69 2.57
C LEU A 70 1.63 14.81 3.37
N LEU A 71 0.56 15.43 3.87
CA LEU A 71 -0.50 14.75 4.60
C LEU A 71 -1.23 13.74 3.71
N LEU A 72 -1.61 14.13 2.49
CA LEU A 72 -2.22 13.24 1.49
C LEU A 72 -1.25 12.14 1.02
N GLY A 73 0.05 12.42 1.01
CA GLY A 73 1.10 11.47 0.63
C GLY A 73 1.56 10.53 1.76
N GLY A 74 0.86 10.48 2.89
CA GLY A 74 1.19 9.58 4.02
C GLY A 74 2.42 10.01 4.83
N LYS A 75 3.02 11.16 4.54
CA LYS A 75 4.23 11.67 5.21
C LYS A 75 3.86 12.44 6.48
N LEU A 76 3.26 11.75 7.45
CA LEU A 76 2.73 12.33 8.69
C LEU A 76 3.79 12.56 9.77
N TYR A 77 5.06 12.26 9.53
CA TYR A 77 6.15 12.35 10.53
C TYR A 77 6.35 13.77 11.08
N GLY A 78 5.98 14.80 10.32
CA GLY A 78 6.04 16.22 10.74
C GLY A 78 4.75 16.77 11.37
N PHE A 79 3.77 15.91 11.66
CA PHE A 79 2.48 16.29 12.22
C PHE A 79 2.28 15.63 13.59
N THR A 80 1.85 16.42 14.57
CA THR A 80 1.41 15.89 15.86
C THR A 80 0.01 15.28 15.74
N THR A 81 -0.32 14.34 16.62
CA THR A 81 -1.67 13.75 16.67
C THR A 81 -2.75 14.83 16.80
N GLN A 82 -2.52 15.86 17.62
CA GLN A 82 -3.46 16.97 17.80
C GLN A 82 -3.65 17.80 16.51
N GLN A 83 -2.59 17.99 15.72
CA GLN A 83 -2.70 18.65 14.42
C GLN A 83 -3.54 17.81 13.45
N LEU A 84 -3.31 16.50 13.41
CA LEU A 84 -4.07 15.58 12.55
C LEU A 84 -5.55 15.54 12.92
N THR A 85 -5.88 15.47 14.21
CA THR A 85 -7.26 15.54 14.70
C THR A 85 -7.94 16.85 14.30
N ARG A 86 -7.24 18.00 14.41
CA ARG A 86 -7.79 19.30 13.99
C ARG A 86 -8.02 19.38 12.48
N VAL A 87 -7.13 18.80 11.68
CA VAL A 87 -7.29 18.75 10.21
C VAL A 87 -8.55 17.96 9.86
N LEU A 88 -8.75 16.79 10.47
CA LEU A 88 -9.95 15.98 10.27
C LEU A 88 -11.22 16.72 10.69
N ASP A 89 -11.26 17.24 11.93
CA ASP A 89 -12.42 17.97 12.46
C ASP A 89 -12.84 19.14 11.54
N ARG A 90 -11.86 19.89 11.02
CA ARG A 90 -12.11 21.00 10.10
C ARG A 90 -12.58 20.55 8.73
N LEU A 91 -12.03 19.47 8.20
CA LEU A 91 -12.45 18.91 6.92
C LEU A 91 -13.86 18.31 7.02
N GLU A 92 -14.26 17.75 8.17
CA GLU A 92 -15.57 17.16 8.38
C GLU A 92 -16.68 18.19 8.61
N LYS A 93 -16.40 19.30 9.30
CA LYS A 93 -17.39 20.36 9.63
C LYS A 93 -17.92 21.22 8.47
N LYS A 94 -17.40 21.04 7.25
CA LYS A 94 -17.78 21.80 6.05
C LYS A 94 -18.83 21.12 5.17
#